data_AF-A0A2S7MWX5-F1
#
_entry.id   AF-A0A2S7MWX5-F1
#
_cell.length_a   1.000
_cell.length_b   1.000
_cell.length_c   1.000
_cell.angle_alpha   90.00
_cell.angle_beta   90.00
_cell.angle_gamma   90.00
#
_symmetry.space_group_name_H-M   'P 1'
#
loop_
_entity.id
_entity.type
_entity.pdbx_description
1 polymer ?
#
loop_
_entity_poly.entity_id
_entity_poly.type
_entity_poly.pdbx_seq_one_letter_code
_entity_poly.pdbx_strand_id
1 'polypeptide(L)'
;MKLCQFLELENLKFKKALFDACVELVQEKDFKHITINEVLGRADLNRGIFYLHFADKYDMMDSFENEMIEKIEAWAREYTLADSAKEHFIFMNFHK
;
A
#
# COMPACT_ATOMS: atom_id res chain seq x y z
N MET A 1 -24.03 -2.09 -4.69
CA MET A 1 -22.89 -2.70 -5.40
C MET A 1 -22.07 -1.69 -6.22
N LYS A 2 -22.66 -0.93 -7.17
CA LYS A 2 -21.91 0.10 -7.95
C LYS A 2 -21.37 1.29 -7.12
N LEU A 3 -22.02 1.65 -6.00
CA LEU A 3 -21.57 2.75 -5.14
C LEU A 3 -20.32 2.41 -4.30
N CYS A 4 -20.19 1.17 -3.80
CA CYS A 4 -19.01 0.73 -3.03
C CYS A 4 -17.74 0.67 -3.90
N GLN A 5 -17.84 0.11 -5.11
CA GLN A 5 -16.71 0.03 -6.05
C GLN A 5 -16.16 1.41 -6.44
N PHE A 6 -17.03 2.42 -6.51
CA PHE A 6 -16.63 3.79 -6.81
C PHE A 6 -15.82 4.41 -5.64
N LEU A 7 -16.29 4.22 -4.41
CA LEU A 7 -15.62 4.70 -3.20
C LEU A 7 -14.25 4.02 -2.96
N GLU A 8 -14.15 2.72 -3.25
CA GLU A 8 -12.89 1.97 -3.15
C GLU A 8 -11.85 2.47 -4.16
N LEU A 9 -12.26 2.74 -5.40
CA LEU A 9 -11.37 3.27 -6.43
C LEU A 9 -10.86 4.67 -6.10
N GLU A 10 -11.72 5.53 -5.56
CA GLU A 10 -11.32 6.87 -5.11
C GLU A 10 -10.34 6.81 -3.94
N ASN A 11 -10.55 5.89 -2.99
CA ASN A 11 -9.61 5.68 -1.89
C ASN A 11 -8.23 5.23 -2.37
N LEU A 12 -8.18 4.27 -3.30
CA LEU A 12 -6.92 3.80 -3.88
C LEU A 12 -6.15 4.90 -4.61
N LYS A 13 -6.85 5.73 -5.40
CA LYS A 13 -6.23 6.87 -6.09
C LYS A 13 -5.70 7.90 -5.10
N PHE A 14 -6.47 8.21 -4.07
CA PHE A 14 -6.09 9.12 -3.00
C PHE A 14 -4.83 8.64 -2.27
N LYS A 15 -4.80 7.39 -1.81
CA LYS A 15 -3.64 6.79 -1.15
C LYS A 15 -2.40 6.80 -2.05
N LYS A 16 -2.56 6.43 -3.33
CA LYS A 16 -1.46 6.45 -4.30
C LYS A 16 -0.87 7.85 -4.47
N ALA A 17 -1.72 8.87 -4.66
CA ALA A 17 -1.27 10.25 -4.83
C ALA A 17 -0.51 10.77 -3.59
N LEU A 18 -0.98 10.44 -2.39
CA LEU A 18 -0.27 10.78 -1.15
C LEU A 18 1.08 10.07 -1.03
N PHE A 19 1.13 8.77 -1.35
CA PHE A 19 2.35 7.98 -1.30
C PHE A 19 3.41 8.55 -2.26
N ASP A 20 3.03 8.77 -3.52
CA ASP A 20 3.93 9.31 -4.55
C ASP A 20 4.48 10.68 -4.13
N ALA A 21 3.60 11.59 -3.68
CA ALA A 21 3.99 12.91 -3.17
C ALA A 21 4.94 12.83 -1.95
N CYS A 22 4.68 11.90 -1.03
CA CYS A 22 5.53 11.71 0.14
C CYS A 22 6.91 11.18 -0.26
N VAL A 23 6.98 10.23 -1.21
CA VAL A 23 8.24 9.68 -1.71
C VAL A 23 9.10 10.76 -2.37
N GLU A 24 8.51 11.62 -3.20
CA GLU A 24 9.22 12.75 -3.79
C GLU A 24 9.79 13.69 -2.73
N LEU A 25 9.00 14.02 -1.69
CA LEU A 25 9.45 14.91 -0.62
C LEU A 25 10.56 14.28 0.24
N VAL A 26 10.54 12.96 0.46
CA VAL A 26 11.60 12.24 1.19
C VAL A 26 12.92 12.25 0.41
N GLN A 27 12.88 12.30 -0.92
CA GLN A 27 14.09 12.47 -1.73
C GLN A 27 14.71 13.87 -1.58
N GLU A 28 13.90 14.87 -1.21
CA GLU A 28 14.33 16.26 -1.07
C GLU A 28 14.76 16.60 0.37
N LYS A 29 14.15 15.99 1.38
CA LYS A 29 14.43 16.28 2.80
C LYS A 29 14.03 15.13 3.74
N ASP A 30 14.63 15.15 4.93
CA ASP A 30 14.31 14.20 6.01
C ASP A 30 12.81 14.21 6.34
N PHE A 31 12.21 13.02 6.44
CA PHE A 31 10.80 12.80 6.73
C PHE A 31 10.31 13.58 7.96
N LYS A 32 11.14 13.74 8.99
CA LYS A 32 10.79 14.51 10.19
C LYS A 32 10.46 15.98 9.89
N HIS A 33 11.00 16.53 8.81
CA HIS A 33 10.78 17.91 8.36
C HIS A 33 9.72 18.05 7.27
N ILE A 34 9.13 16.95 6.79
CA ILE A 34 7.98 16.98 5.87
C ILE A 34 6.72 17.34 6.66
N THR A 35 5.91 18.25 6.11
CA THR A 35 4.60 18.60 6.67
C THR A 35 3.46 18.02 5.82
N ILE A 36 2.32 17.80 6.44
CA ILE A 36 1.09 17.37 5.73
C ILE A 36 0.72 18.34 4.61
N ASN A 37 0.99 19.63 4.79
CA ASN A 37 0.66 20.65 3.81
C ASN A 37 1.48 20.52 2.53
N GLU A 38 2.74 20.13 2.66
CA GLU A 38 3.63 19.93 1.51
C GLU A 38 3.24 18.66 0.75
N VAL A 39 2.93 17.58 1.47
CA VAL A 39 2.45 16.33 0.87
C VAL A 39 1.16 16.59 0.09
N LEU A 40 0.19 17.27 0.72
CA LEU A 40 -1.10 17.57 0.09
C LEU A 40 -0.98 18.58 -1.07
N GLY A 41 -0.09 19.56 -0.94
CA GLY A 41 0.19 20.51 -2.02
C GLY A 41 0.82 19.85 -3.24
N ARG A 42 1.71 18.87 -3.03
CA ARG A 42 2.32 18.08 -4.10
C ARG A 42 1.32 17.12 -4.74
N ALA A 43 0.45 16.52 -3.95
CA ALA A 43 -0.57 15.56 -4.41
C ALA A 43 -1.82 16.21 -5.02
N ASP A 44 -1.95 17.54 -4.96
CA ASP A 44 -3.16 18.30 -5.35
C ASP A 44 -4.43 17.80 -4.62
N LEU A 45 -4.33 17.69 -3.29
CA LEU A 45 -5.38 17.12 -2.44
C LEU A 45 -5.87 18.08 -1.34
N ASN A 46 -7.16 17.94 -1.01
CA ASN A 46 -7.77 18.70 0.07
C ASN A 46 -7.44 18.11 1.45
N ARG A 47 -7.06 18.97 2.41
CA ARG A 47 -6.78 18.60 3.81
C ARG A 47 -7.92 17.85 4.49
N GLY A 48 -9.17 18.21 4.18
CA GLY A 48 -10.34 17.56 4.77
C GLY A 48 -10.34 16.05 4.51
N ILE A 49 -9.93 15.63 3.32
CA ILE A 49 -9.87 14.22 2.92
C ILE A 49 -8.74 13.51 3.67
N PHE A 50 -7.60 14.17 3.90
CA PHE A 50 -6.51 13.63 4.70
C PHE A 50 -6.94 13.19 6.09
N TYR A 51 -7.58 14.11 6.83
CA TYR A 51 -7.98 13.85 8.21
C TYR A 51 -9.19 12.92 8.37
N LEU A 52 -9.81 12.47 7.26
CA LEU A 52 -10.77 11.36 7.28
C LEU A 52 -10.07 10.00 7.36
N HIS A 53 -8.81 9.92 6.93
CA HIS A 53 -8.07 8.68 6.80
C HIS A 53 -6.90 8.56 7.77
N PHE A 54 -6.26 9.69 8.11
CA PHE A 54 -5.03 9.71 8.89
C PHE A 54 -5.05 10.81 9.95
N ALA A 55 -4.54 10.50 11.13
CA ALA A 55 -4.39 11.47 12.21
C ALA A 55 -3.24 12.46 11.94
N ASP A 56 -2.12 11.95 11.44
CA ASP A 56 -0.93 12.73 11.08
C ASP A 56 -0.07 11.99 10.03
N LYS A 57 1.14 12.50 9.77
CA LYS A 57 2.04 11.91 8.77
C LYS A 57 2.62 10.56 9.18
N TYR A 58 2.73 10.28 10.48
CA TYR A 58 3.25 9.02 11.00
C TYR A 58 2.19 7.94 10.85
N ASP A 59 0.93 8.25 11.21
CA ASP A 59 -0.20 7.35 10.98
C ASP A 59 -0.39 7.01 9.48
N MET A 60 -0.20 8.01 8.61
CA MET A 60 -0.16 7.78 7.16
C MET A 60 0.96 6.81 6.75
N MET A 61 2.17 6.99 7.29
CA MET A 61 3.31 6.12 6.98
C MET A 61 3.07 4.70 7.48
N ASP A 62 2.62 4.53 8.72
CA ASP A 62 2.29 3.24 9.31
C ASP A 62 1.25 2.50 8.46
N SER A 63 0.23 3.21 7.96
CA SER A 63 -0.75 2.62 7.04
C SER A 63 -0.12 2.13 5.74
N PHE A 64 0.85 2.86 5.18
CA PHE A 64 1.52 2.43 3.95
C PHE A 64 2.44 1.23 4.20
N GLU A 65 3.17 1.22 5.32
CA GLU A 65 4.02 0.10 5.72
C GLU A 65 3.20 -1.17 5.92
N ASN A 66 2.09 -1.09 6.66
CA ASN A 66 1.20 -2.23 6.87
C ASN A 66 0.64 -2.78 5.56
N GLU A 67 0.20 -1.91 4.64
CA GLU A 67 -0.31 -2.33 3.34
C GLU A 67 0.77 -3.01 2.48
N MET A 68 2.03 -2.56 2.57
CA MET A 68 3.16 -3.21 1.90
C MET A 68 3.48 -4.58 2.53
N ILE A 69 3.50 -4.66 3.86
CA ILE A 69 3.74 -5.92 4.58
C ILE A 69 2.67 -6.96 4.20
N GLU A 70 1.39 -6.58 4.21
CA GLU A 70 0.30 -7.48 3.81
C GLU A 70 0.46 -8.00 2.38
N LYS A 71 0.87 -7.15 1.45
CA LYS A 71 1.15 -7.56 0.06
C LYS A 71 2.33 -8.52 -0.02
N ILE A 72 3.41 -8.24 0.70
CA ILE A 72 4.59 -9.11 0.76
C ILE A 72 4.22 -10.47 1.35
N GLU A 73 3.45 -10.50 2.44
CA GLU A 73 3.00 -11.74 3.05
C GLU A 73 2.06 -12.54 2.14
N ALA A 74 1.14 -11.87 1.45
CA ALA A 74 0.25 -12.52 0.48
C ALA A 74 1.05 -13.17 -0.65
N TRP A 75 2.01 -12.42 -1.21
CA TRP A 75 2.94 -12.93 -2.21
C TRP A 75 3.75 -14.13 -1.66
N ALA A 76 4.32 -14.03 -0.46
CA ALA A 76 5.08 -15.12 0.15
C ALA A 76 4.23 -16.39 0.37
N ARG A 77 2.96 -16.24 0.77
CA ARG A 77 2.02 -17.37 0.94
C ARG A 77 1.74 -18.07 -0.38
N GLU A 78 1.51 -17.32 -1.46
CA GLU A 78 1.26 -17.89 -2.80
C GLU A 78 2.47 -18.71 -3.29
N TYR A 79 3.69 -18.22 -3.07
CA TYR A 79 4.90 -18.94 -3.45
C TYR A 79 5.12 -20.20 -2.61
N THR A 80 4.89 -20.12 -1.29
CA THR A 80 5.02 -21.29 -0.39
C THR A 80 4.02 -22.40 -0.74
N LEU A 81 2.79 -22.04 -1.12
CA LEU A 81 1.78 -23.01 -1.58
C LEU A 81 2.14 -23.61 -2.94
N ALA A 82 2.70 -22.80 -3.85
CA ALA A 82 3.13 -23.28 -5.17
C ALA A 82 4.31 -24.26 -5.07
N ASP A 83 5.20 -24.10 -4.08
CA ASP A 83 6.34 -24.99 -3.86
C ASP A 83 5.90 -26.32 -3.21
N SER A 84 5.04 -26.28 -2.20
CA SER A 84 4.50 -27.50 -1.58
C SER A 84 3.60 -28.32 -2.54
N ALA A 85 2.84 -27.64 -3.41
CA ALA A 85 2.04 -28.30 -4.45
C ALA A 85 2.92 -28.93 -5.55
N LYS A 86 4.04 -28.30 -5.91
CA LYS A 86 5.03 -28.88 -6.84
C LYS A 86 5.71 -30.09 -6.25
N GLU A 87 6.11 -30.08 -4.99
CA GLU A 87 6.69 -31.26 -4.32
C GLU A 87 5.71 -32.43 -4.30
N HIS A 88 4.45 -32.18 -3.96
CA HIS A 88 3.41 -33.20 -3.98
C HIS A 88 3.13 -33.73 -5.41
N PHE A 89 3.10 -32.85 -6.41
CA PHE A 89 2.89 -33.22 -7.81
C PHE A 89 4.09 -34.00 -8.41
N ILE A 90 5.32 -33.60 -8.07
CA ILE A 90 6.55 -34.35 -8.44
C ILE A 90 6.52 -35.73 -7.79
N PHE A 91 6.19 -35.80 -6.50
CA PHE A 91 6.08 -37.07 -5.76
C PHE A 91 5.01 -38.00 -6.34
N MET A 92 3.85 -37.49 -6.73
CA MET A 92 2.78 -38.29 -7.34
C MET A 92 3.08 -38.77 -8.76
N ASN A 93 3.91 -38.05 -9.54
CA ASN A 93 4.24 -38.42 -10.92
C ASN A 93 5.55 -39.22 -11.06
N PHE A 94 6.38 -39.30 -10.02
CA PHE A 94 7.63 -40.08 -10.04
C PHE A 94 7.44 -41.59 -9.77
N HIS A 95 6.23 -42.03 -9.44
CA HIS A 95 5.91 -43.45 -9.17
C HIS A 95 5.05 -44.12 -10.26
N LYS A 96 5.08 -43.60 -11.49
CA LYS A 96 4.65 -44.30 -12.70
C LYS A 96 5.78 -44.44 -13.69
#